data_AF-A0A0L6TXX0-F1
#
_entry.id   AF-A0A0L6TXX0-F1
#
_cell.length_a   1.000
_cell.length_b   1.000
_cell.length_c   1.000
_cell.angle_alpha   90.00
_cell.angle_beta   90.00
_cell.angle_gamma   90.00
#
_symmetry.space_group_name_H-M   'P 1'
#
loop_
_entity.id
_entity.type
_entity.pdbx_description
1 polymer ?
#
loop_
_entity_poly.entity_id
_entity_poly.type
_entity_poly.pdbx_seq_one_letter_code
_entity_poly.pdbx_strand_id
1 'polypeptide(L)' 'MSEKLCQSCGKPMGETNKLYGSEKNGEKSRDFCAVCYKNGEFTTEISLERMIEVSVPYLIKEKPGM' A
#
# COMPACT_ATOMS: atom_id res chain seq x y z
N MET A 1 -9.06 -10.18 15.23
CA MET A 1 -9.10 -10.33 13.75
C MET A 1 -7.87 -9.62 13.20
N SER A 2 -7.14 -10.25 12.27
CA SER A 2 -5.98 -9.59 11.65
C SER A 2 -6.52 -8.54 10.68
N GLU A 3 -6.29 -7.25 10.96
CA GLU A 3 -6.61 -6.19 10.01
C GLU A 3 -5.82 -6.43 8.71
N LYS A 4 -6.54 -6.52 7.59
CA LYS A 4 -5.92 -6.64 6.28
C LYS A 4 -5.23 -5.32 5.94
N LEU A 5 -3.91 -5.31 6.01
CA LEU A 5 -3.08 -4.16 5.66
C LEU A 5 -2.64 -4.25 4.19
N CYS A 6 -2.67 -3.12 3.50
CA CYS A 6 -2.11 -3.01 2.16
C CYS A 6 -0.60 -3.30 2.20
N GLN A 7 -0.14 -4.25 1.38
CA GLN A 7 1.26 -4.66 1.33
C GLN A 7 2.19 -3.58 0.72
N SER A 8 1.63 -2.54 0.08
CA SER A 8 2.41 -1.43 -0.49
C SER A 8 2.56 -0.25 0.49
N CYS A 9 1.48 0.15 1.17
CA CYS A 9 1.48 1.37 1.99
C CYS A 9 1.18 1.13 3.48
N GLY A 10 0.94 -0.11 3.90
CA GLY A 10 0.62 -0.46 5.29
C GLY A 10 -0.74 0.05 5.79
N LYS A 11 -1.56 0.70 4.94
CA LYS A 11 -2.87 1.20 5.37
C LYS A 11 -3.87 0.06 5.60
N PRO A 12 -4.71 0.14 6.65
CA PRO A 12 -5.83 -0.77 6.84
C PRO A 12 -6.81 -0.68 5.65
N MET A 13 -7.15 -1.82 5.07
CA MET A 13 -8.12 -1.94 3.97
C MET A 13 -9.54 -2.22 4.47
N GLY A 14 -9.71 -2.33 5.79
CA GLY A 14 -10.99 -2.61 6.42
C GLY A 14 -11.62 -3.95 6.00
N GLU A 15 -12.85 -4.15 6.46
CA GLU A 15 -13.59 -5.40 6.24
C GLU A 15 -14.40 -5.39 4.92
N THR A 16 -14.55 -4.23 4.29
CA THR A 16 -15.35 -4.08 3.07
C THR A 16 -14.49 -4.00 1.81
N ASN A 17 -14.98 -4.55 0.70
CA ASN A 17 -14.30 -4.55 -0.60
C ASN A 17 -14.09 -3.15 -1.23
N LYS A 18 -14.55 -2.07 -0.58
CA LYS A 18 -14.47 -0.71 -1.14
C LYS A 18 -13.05 -0.16 -1.20
N LEU A 19 -12.21 -0.53 -0.23
CA LEU A 19 -10.83 -0.02 -0.12
C LEU A 19 -9.82 -0.89 -0.88
N TYR A 20 -10.25 -2.03 -1.42
CA TYR A 20 -9.38 -2.96 -2.13
C TYR A 20 -9.23 -2.58 -3.61
N GLY A 21 -8.00 -2.74 -4.10
CA GLY A 21 -7.61 -2.55 -5.48
C GLY A 21 -8.31 -3.49 -6.44
N SER A 22 -8.00 -3.38 -7.72
CA SER A 22 -8.58 -4.24 -8.76
C SER A 22 -7.51 -4.93 -9.57
N GLU A 23 -7.73 -6.21 -9.84
CA GLU A 23 -6.95 -7.05 -10.73
C GLU A 23 -7.33 -6.77 -12.20
N LYS A 24 -6.54 -7.28 -13.17
CA LYS A 24 -6.83 -7.07 -14.61
C LYS A 24 -8.19 -7.63 -15.04
N ASN A 25 -8.67 -8.66 -14.37
CA ASN A 25 -9.97 -9.29 -14.61
C ASN A 25 -11.14 -8.53 -13.93
N GLY A 26 -10.87 -7.44 -13.21
CA GLY A 26 -11.88 -6.66 -12.47
C GLY A 26 -12.19 -7.17 -11.07
N GLU A 27 -11.61 -8.31 -10.65
CA GLU A 27 -11.73 -8.80 -9.27
C GLU A 27 -11.01 -7.89 -8.28
N LYS A 28 -11.35 -7.99 -7.00
CA LYS A 28 -10.68 -7.24 -5.95
C LYS A 28 -9.34 -7.85 -5.59
N SER A 29 -8.32 -6.99 -5.50
CA SER A 29 -7.02 -7.39 -5.00
C SER A 29 -7.13 -7.82 -3.55
N ARG A 30 -6.37 -8.84 -3.15
CA ARG A 30 -6.37 -9.36 -1.76
C ARG A 30 -5.32 -8.68 -0.87
N ASP A 31 -4.36 -8.02 -1.51
CA ASP A 31 -3.10 -7.57 -0.90
C ASP A 31 -2.92 -6.05 -1.02
N PHE A 32 -3.58 -5.39 -1.97
CA PHE A 32 -3.38 -3.98 -2.26
C PHE A 32 -4.67 -3.15 -2.19
N CYS A 33 -4.53 -1.91 -1.72
CA CYS A 33 -5.65 -0.98 -1.64
C CYS A 33 -5.90 -0.28 -3.00
N ALA A 34 -7.10 0.26 -3.17
CA ALA A 34 -7.53 0.95 -4.39
C ALA A 34 -6.72 2.20 -4.73
N VAL A 35 -6.00 2.76 -3.75
CA VAL A 35 -5.11 3.90 -3.95
C VAL A 35 -3.78 3.45 -4.54
N CYS A 36 -3.24 2.29 -4.13
CA CYS A 36 -1.94 1.80 -4.56
C CYS A 36 -2.01 0.93 -5.82
N TYR A 37 -3.12 0.24 -6.06
CA TYR A 37 -3.23 -0.77 -7.11
C TYR A 37 -4.60 -0.76 -7.78
N LYS A 38 -4.63 -0.66 -9.11
CA LYS A 38 -5.85 -0.59 -9.90
C LYS A 38 -5.66 -1.23 -11.27
N ASN A 39 -6.66 -1.97 -11.73
CA ASN A 39 -6.68 -2.65 -13.02
C ASN A 39 -5.44 -3.51 -13.29
N GLY A 40 -4.89 -4.14 -12.26
CA GLY A 40 -3.72 -4.99 -12.37
C GLY A 40 -2.37 -4.27 -12.33
N GLU A 41 -2.36 -2.97 -12.05
CA GLU A 41 -1.15 -2.13 -12.10
C GLU A 41 -1.06 -1.25 -10.86
N PHE A 42 0.18 -0.98 -10.42
CA PHE A 42 0.40 0.00 -9.37
C PHE A 42 0.14 1.40 -9.91
N THR A 43 -0.63 2.18 -9.17
CA THR A 43 -1.03 3.56 -9.55
C THR A 43 0.11 4.57 -9.36
N THR A 44 1.20 4.15 -8.72
CA THR A 44 2.40 4.95 -8.53
C THR A 44 3.59 4.08 -8.89
N GLU A 45 4.32 4.48 -9.92
CA GLU A 45 5.68 4.01 -10.15
C GLU A 45 6.58 4.72 -9.14
N ILE A 46 6.72 4.14 -7.96
CA ILE A 46 7.72 4.58 -7.00
C ILE A 46 8.98 3.76 -7.26
N SER A 47 10.05 4.42 -7.69
CA SER A 47 11.36 3.78 -7.77
C SER A 47 11.83 3.44 -6.35
N LEU A 48 12.77 2.48 -6.25
CA LEU A 48 13.37 2.13 -4.96
C LEU A 48 13.96 3.38 -4.28
N GLU A 49 14.64 4.24 -5.03
CA GLU A 49 15.22 5.49 -4.52
C GLU A 49 14.14 6.38 -3.93
N ARG A 50 13.01 6.53 -4.63
CA ARG A 50 11.92 7.37 -4.17
C ARG A 50 11.23 6.80 -2.92
N MET A 51 11.17 5.47 -2.80
CA MET A 51 10.63 4.82 -1.61
C MET A 51 11.54 5.02 -0.39
N ILE A 52 12.86 4.99 -0.57
CA ILE A 52 13.84 5.30 0.48
C ILE A 52 13.67 6.76 0.93
N GLU A 53 13.62 7.70 -0.01
CA GLU A 53 13.48 9.14 0.28
C GLU A 53 12.23 9.47 1.10
N VAL A 54 11.11 8.77 0.87
CA VAL A 54 9.85 9.02 1.58
C VAL A 54 9.80 8.27 2.91
N SER A 55 10.29 7.04 2.96
CA SER A 55 10.10 6.15 4.12
C SER A 55 11.13 6.37 5.22
N VAL A 56 12.39 6.64 4.86
CA VAL A 56 13.49 6.81 5.85
C VAL A 56 13.23 8.00 6.79
N PRO A 57 12.84 9.21 6.30
CA PRO A 57 12.55 10.32 7.21
C PRO A 57 11.41 10.03 8.17
N TYR A 58 10.39 9.30 7.71
CA TYR A 58 9.27 8.88 8.56
C TYR A 58 9.74 7.91 9.66
N LEU A 59 10.56 6.92 9.30
CA LEU A 59 11.11 5.95 10.27
C LEU A 59 12.01 6.60 11.31
N ILE A 60 12.87 7.54 10.91
CA ILE A 60 13.73 8.30 11.83
C ILE A 60 12.87 9.12 12.82
N LYS A 61 11.76 9.70 12.33
CA LYS A 61 10.84 10.46 13.18
C LYS A 61 10.10 9.58 14.20
N GLU A 62 9.64 8.41 13.79
CA GLU A 62 8.89 7.48 14.66
C GLU A 62 9.79 6.68 15.61
N LYS A 63 11.06 6.45 15.23
CA LYS A 63 12.08 5.79 16.06
C LYS A 63 13.35 6.63 16.11
N PRO A 64 13.40 7.68 16.94
CA PRO A 64 14.62 8.45 17.13
C PRO A 64 15.73 7.53 17.68
N GLY A 65 16.84 7.41 16.94
CA GLY A 65 18.04 6.64 17.35
C GLY A 65 18.34 5.36 16.57
N MET A 66 17.67 5.10 15.44
CA MET A 66 18.19 4.21 14.40
C MET A 66 19.23 4.91 13.52
#